data_AF-A0A927CK94-F1
#
_entry.id   AF-A0A927CK94-F1
#
_cell.length_a   1.000
_cell.length_b   1.000
_cell.length_c   1.000
_cell.angle_alpha   90.00
_cell.angle_beta   90.00
_cell.angle_gamma   90.00
#
_symmetry.space_group_name_H-M   'P 1'
#
loop_
_entity.id
_entity.type
_entity.pdbx_description
1 polymer ?
#
loop_
_entity_poly.entity_id
_entity_poly.type
_entity_poly.pdbx_seq_one_letter_code
_entity_poly.pdbx_strand_id
1 'polypeptide(L)'
;MKRLGVDFQIQALDGKTINRIQEQCTHYTGKGSKREKVLDEEQFGALVIQRACLIPDWSARELIEKYGTPTEAILGLLLAGEIAKLSSEILEISGFDSDEDEIKN
;
A
#
# COMPACT_ATOMS: atom_id res chain seq x y z
N MET A 1 -8.05 -9.59 10.39
CA MET A 1 -9.02 -8.48 10.21
C MET A 1 -10.45 -9.00 10.38
N LYS A 2 -11.15 -8.65 11.47
CA LYS A 2 -12.39 -9.34 11.91
C LYS A 2 -13.52 -9.35 10.88
N ARG A 3 -13.69 -8.28 10.09
CA ARG A 3 -14.76 -8.17 9.08
C ARG A 3 -14.63 -9.22 7.97
N LEU A 4 -13.41 -9.47 7.51
CA LEU A 4 -13.12 -10.45 6.47
C LEU A 4 -12.95 -11.87 7.01
N GLY A 5 -12.78 -12.05 8.33
CA GLY A 5 -12.49 -13.36 8.91
C GLY A 5 -11.15 -13.96 8.46
N VAL A 6 -10.24 -13.13 7.96
CA VAL A 6 -8.91 -13.54 7.49
C VAL A 6 -7.83 -13.02 8.44
N ASP A 7 -6.90 -13.89 8.81
CA ASP A 7 -5.68 -13.55 9.51
C ASP A 7 -4.59 -13.24 8.51
N PHE A 8 -4.17 -11.98 8.49
CA PHE A 8 -3.22 -11.48 7.51
C PHE A 8 -1.81 -11.91 7.88
N GLN A 9 -1.06 -12.40 6.89
CA GLN A 9 0.38 -12.60 7.01
C GLN A 9 1.07 -11.61 6.08
N ILE A 10 1.88 -10.72 6.67
CA ILE A 10 2.61 -9.68 5.96
C ILE A 10 4.11 -9.83 6.18
N GLN A 11 4.90 -9.29 5.27
CA GLN A 11 6.35 -9.20 5.36
C GLN A 11 6.82 -7.76 5.16
N ALA A 12 8.01 -7.44 5.68
CA ALA A 12 8.65 -6.16 5.42
C ALA A 12 9.03 -6.02 3.93
N LEU A 13 9.03 -4.78 3.44
CA LEU A 13 9.51 -4.41 2.12
C LEU A 13 10.83 -3.64 2.26
N ASP A 14 11.73 -3.79 1.29
CA ASP A 14 12.91 -2.92 1.24
C ASP A 14 12.54 -1.49 0.80
N GLY A 15 13.39 -0.54 1.19
CA GLY A 15 13.13 0.87 0.85
C GLY A 15 13.14 1.16 -0.65
N LYS A 16 13.84 0.35 -1.46
CA LYS A 16 13.81 0.50 -2.93
C LYS A 16 12.43 0.17 -3.50
N THR A 17 11.78 -0.86 -2.96
CA THR A 17 10.45 -1.30 -3.34
C THR A 17 9.42 -0.27 -2.95
N ILE A 18 9.47 0.23 -1.69
CA ILE A 18 8.56 1.28 -1.22
C ILE A 18 8.71 2.56 -2.05
N ASN A 19 9.94 3.02 -2.29
CA ASN A 19 10.20 4.20 -3.12
C ASN A 19 9.67 4.03 -4.54
N ARG A 20 9.86 2.86 -5.15
CA ARG A 20 9.31 2.57 -6.48
C ARG A 20 7.78 2.63 -6.48
N ILE A 21 7.12 2.07 -5.47
CA ILE A 21 5.66 2.12 -5.35
C ILE A 21 5.20 3.58 -5.18
N GLN A 22 5.88 4.36 -4.34
CA GLN A 22 5.57 5.78 -4.15
C GLN A 22 5.71 6.57 -5.46
N GLU A 23 6.76 6.34 -6.23
CA GLU A 23 6.95 6.93 -7.56
C GLU A 23 5.82 6.54 -8.52
N GLN A 24 5.41 5.27 -8.53
CA GLN A 24 4.31 4.76 -9.37
C GLN A 24 2.96 5.38 -9.03
N CYS A 25 2.72 5.67 -7.74
CA CYS A 25 1.47 6.27 -7.27
C CYS A 25 1.49 7.79 -7.27
N THR A 26 2.63 8.40 -7.58
CA THR A 26 2.73 9.85 -7.59
C THR A 26 2.49 10.39 -9.00
N HIS A 27 1.51 11.26 -9.12
CA HIS A 27 1.24 12.01 -10.34
C HIS A 27 1.43 13.51 -10.09
N TYR A 28 1.39 14.28 -11.18
CA TYR A 28 1.44 15.73 -11.08
C TYR A 28 0.10 16.33 -11.46
N THR A 29 -0.38 17.26 -10.65
CA THR A 29 -1.59 18.04 -10.91
C THR A 29 -1.21 19.49 -11.18
N GLY A 30 -2.12 20.26 -11.79
CA GLY A 30 -1.88 21.68 -12.14
C GLY A 30 -1.13 21.90 -13.45
N LYS A 31 -0.79 23.16 -13.74
CA LYS A 31 -0.14 23.60 -15.00
C LYS A 31 0.96 24.63 -14.73
N GLY A 32 2.03 24.59 -15.54
CA GLY A 32 3.13 25.56 -15.48
C GLY A 32 3.81 25.60 -14.12
N SER A 33 3.96 26.80 -13.55
CA SER A 33 4.56 27.01 -12.23
C SER A 33 3.71 26.54 -11.04
N LYS A 34 2.43 26.19 -11.27
CA LYS A 34 1.53 25.65 -10.23
C LYS A 34 1.44 24.11 -10.28
N ARG A 35 2.46 23.44 -10.81
CA ARG A 35 2.49 21.98 -10.89
C ARG A 35 2.85 21.41 -9.54
N GLU A 36 1.99 20.58 -8.98
CA GLU A 36 2.17 19.96 -7.66
C GLU A 36 2.31 18.45 -7.80
N LYS A 37 3.14 17.86 -6.93
CA LYS A 37 3.35 16.41 -6.85
C LYS A 37 2.32 15.85 -5.87
N VAL A 38 1.43 14.98 -6.33
CA VAL A 38 0.33 14.40 -5.55
C VAL A 38 0.47 12.89 -5.52
N LEU A 39 0.51 12.32 -4.32
CA LEU A 39 0.50 10.88 -4.11
C LEU A 39 -0.96 10.39 -4.10
N ASP A 40 -1.25 9.37 -4.88
CA ASP A 40 -2.47 8.59 -4.72
C ASP A 40 -2.29 7.63 -3.54
N GLU A 41 -2.74 8.06 -2.36
CA GLU A 41 -2.56 7.32 -1.10
C GLU A 41 -3.29 5.97 -1.10
N GLU A 42 -4.47 5.91 -1.73
CA GLU A 42 -5.27 4.69 -1.80
C GLU A 42 -4.57 3.65 -2.70
N GLN A 43 -4.12 4.07 -3.89
CA GLN A 43 -3.35 3.22 -4.78
C GLN A 43 -2.00 2.82 -4.17
N PHE A 44 -1.35 3.74 -3.45
CA PHE A 44 -0.10 3.46 -2.73
C PHE A 44 -0.30 2.39 -1.66
N GLY A 45 -1.28 2.56 -0.79
CA GLY A 45 -1.61 1.58 0.25
C GLY A 45 -1.93 0.20 -0.35
N ALA A 46 -2.72 0.16 -1.42
CA ALA A 46 -3.07 -1.09 -2.08
C ALA A 46 -1.85 -1.80 -2.71
N LEU A 47 -0.92 -1.07 -3.33
CA LEU A 47 0.32 -1.66 -3.87
C LEU A 47 1.28 -2.11 -2.76
N VAL A 48 1.39 -1.36 -1.67
CA VAL A 48 2.18 -1.78 -0.49
C VAL A 48 1.65 -3.12 0.04
N ILE A 49 0.33 -3.22 0.24
CA ILE A 49 -0.33 -4.46 0.68
C ILE A 49 -0.09 -5.57 -0.34
N GLN A 50 -0.27 -5.30 -1.63
CA GLN A 50 -0.05 -6.29 -2.68
C GLN A 50 1.34 -6.92 -2.62
N ARG A 51 2.38 -6.15 -2.29
CA ARG A 51 3.77 -6.64 -2.29
C ARG A 51 4.18 -7.31 -0.98
N ALA A 52 3.59 -6.88 0.13
CA ALA A 52 3.92 -7.38 1.45
C ALA A 52 3.02 -8.53 1.93
N CYS A 53 1.79 -8.64 1.42
CA CYS A 53 0.81 -9.59 1.91
C CYS A 53 1.03 -10.99 1.31
N LEU A 54 1.32 -11.96 2.17
CA LEU A 54 1.44 -13.38 1.83
C LEU A 54 0.09 -14.11 1.95
N ILE A 55 -0.71 -13.74 2.95
CA ILE A 55 -2.06 -14.30 3.17
C ILE A 55 -3.03 -13.14 3.44
N PRO A 56 -4.13 -13.01 2.68
CA PRO A 56 -4.54 -13.88 1.58
C PRO A 56 -3.67 -13.68 0.32
N ASP A 57 -3.67 -14.68 -0.57
CA ASP A 57 -3.03 -14.55 -1.89
C ASP A 57 -3.91 -13.66 -2.80
N TRP A 58 -3.50 -12.40 -2.96
CA TRP A 58 -4.20 -11.43 -3.82
C TRP A 58 -4.13 -11.74 -5.31
N SER A 59 -3.30 -12.71 -5.72
CA SER A 59 -3.24 -13.23 -7.08
C SER A 59 -4.10 -14.48 -7.30
N ALA A 60 -4.85 -14.91 -6.28
CA ALA A 60 -5.75 -16.04 -6.38
C ALA A 60 -6.73 -15.87 -7.55
N ARG A 61 -6.89 -16.93 -8.34
CA ARG A 61 -7.69 -16.91 -9.58
C ARG A 61 -9.09 -16.32 -9.39
N GLU A 62 -9.75 -16.67 -8.28
CA GLU A 62 -11.10 -16.17 -7.95
C GLU A 62 -11.16 -14.65 -7.75
N LEU A 63 -10.08 -14.05 -7.21
CA LEU A 63 -9.97 -12.60 -7.04
C LEU A 63 -9.69 -11.93 -8.39
N ILE A 64 -8.81 -12.50 -9.19
CA ILE A 64 -8.46 -11.98 -10.52
C ILE A 64 -9.66 -12.04 -11.47
N GLU A 65 -10.41 -13.14 -11.48
CA GLU A 65 -11.62 -13.29 -12.30
C GLU A 65 -12.71 -12.28 -11.93
N LYS A 66 -12.79 -11.87 -10.66
CA LYS A 66 -13.81 -10.94 -10.17
C LYS A 66 -13.42 -9.47 -10.27
N TYR A 67 -12.15 -9.15 -9.98
CA TYR A 67 -11.68 -7.77 -9.82
C TYR A 67 -10.69 -7.31 -10.88
N GLY A 68 -10.11 -8.21 -11.68
CA GLY A 68 -9.17 -7.88 -12.76
C GLY A 68 -7.70 -8.00 -12.32
N THR A 69 -7.30 -7.23 -11.31
CA THR A 69 -5.92 -7.25 -10.79
C THR A 69 -5.88 -7.44 -9.27
N PRO A 70 -4.74 -7.88 -8.70
CA PRO A 70 -4.57 -7.95 -7.24
C PRO A 70 -4.87 -6.62 -6.54
N THR A 71 -4.44 -5.50 -7.15
CA THR A 71 -4.64 -4.17 -6.58
C THR A 71 -6.11 -3.76 -6.61
N GLU A 72 -6.82 -4.01 -7.72
CA GLU A 72 -8.27 -3.79 -7.79
C GLU A 72 -9.04 -4.70 -6.82
N ALA A 73 -8.57 -5.93 -6.57
CA ALA A 73 -9.14 -6.81 -5.57
C ALA A 73 -8.98 -6.24 -4.16
N ILE A 74 -7.81 -5.69 -3.83
CA ILE A 74 -7.56 -5.02 -2.54
C ILE A 74 -8.48 -3.82 -2.38
N LEU A 75 -8.54 -2.92 -3.37
CA LEU A 75 -9.40 -1.74 -3.37
C LEU A 75 -10.90 -2.08 -3.31
N GLY A 76 -11.31 -3.18 -3.93
CA GLY A 76 -12.70 -3.63 -3.97
C GLY A 76 -13.14 -4.45 -2.77
N LEU A 77 -12.21 -5.04 -2.00
CA LEU A 77 -12.51 -5.88 -0.84
C LEU A 77 -12.24 -5.17 0.48
N LEU A 78 -11.13 -4.44 0.61
CA LEU A 78 -10.78 -3.72 1.82
C LEU A 78 -11.45 -2.35 1.84
N LEU A 79 -11.83 -1.90 3.04
CA LEU A 79 -12.26 -0.52 3.25
C LEU A 79 -11.04 0.41 3.31
N ALA A 80 -11.21 1.69 2.99
CA ALA A 80 -10.11 2.66 3.02
C ALA A 80 -9.34 2.67 4.35
N GLY A 81 -10.03 2.62 5.49
CA GLY A 81 -9.39 2.55 6.81
C GLY A 81 -8.68 1.21 7.08
N GLU A 82 -9.12 0.12 6.45
CA GLU A 82 -8.44 -1.18 6.53
C GLU A 82 -7.16 -1.19 5.69
N ILE A 83 -7.20 -0.57 4.50
CA ILE A 83 -6.04 -0.34 3.64
C ILE A 83 -5.01 0.49 4.40
N ALA A 84 -5.42 1.66 4.89
CA ALA A 84 -4.53 2.58 5.62
C ALA A 84 -3.87 1.90 6.84
N LYS A 85 -4.64 1.11 7.59
CA LYS A 85 -4.11 0.36 8.74
C LYS A 85 -3.08 -0.67 8.30
N LEU A 86 -3.41 -1.53 7.34
CA LEU A 86 -2.54 -2.62 6.93
C LEU A 86 -1.27 -2.10 6.24
N SER A 87 -1.39 -1.07 5.39
CA SER A 87 -0.22 -0.44 4.78
C SER A 87 0.67 0.24 5.81
N SER A 88 0.09 0.88 6.85
CA SER A 88 0.87 1.45 7.95
C SER A 88 1.63 0.39 8.73
N GLU A 89 0.97 -0.72 9.11
CA GLU A 89 1.63 -1.85 9.78
C GLU A 89 2.78 -2.43 8.92
N ILE A 90 2.62 -2.51 7.60
CA ILE A 90 3.66 -2.93 6.67
C ILE A 90 4.83 -1.95 6.64
N LEU A 91 4.56 -0.64 6.60
CA LEU A 91 5.60 0.40 6.58
C LEU A 91 6.39 0.41 7.89
N GLU A 92 5.70 0.27 9.02
CA GLU A 92 6.31 0.18 10.35
C GLU A 92 7.30 -0.99 10.44
N ILE A 93 6.89 -2.21 10.10
CA ILE A 93 7.81 -3.37 10.09
C ILE A 93 8.93 -3.25 9.04
N SER A 94 8.74 -2.39 8.03
CA SER A 94 9.75 -2.07 7.02
C SER A 94 10.74 -0.98 7.48
N GLY A 95 10.57 -0.43 8.68
CA GLY A 95 11.41 0.64 9.23
C GLY A 95 11.08 2.03 8.68
N PHE A 96 9.84 2.23 8.20
CA PHE A 96 9.30 3.53 7.77
C PHE A 96 8.36 4.12 8.83
N ASP A 97 8.60 3.81 10.10
CA ASP A 97 7.80 4.37 11.18
C ASP A 97 7.96 5.90 11.25
N SER A 98 6.88 6.58 11.60
CA SER A 98 6.82 8.04 11.73
C SER A 98 7.46 8.53 13.03
N ASP A 99 7.82 7.62 13.94
CA ASP A 99 8.66 7.88 15.09
C ASP A 99 10.13 7.91 14.65
N GLU A 100 10.49 8.95 13.88
CA GLU A 100 11.88 9.38 13.76
C GLU A 100 12.39 9.68 15.18
N ASP A 101 13.11 8.74 15.79
CA ASP A 101 14.17 9.09 16.72
C ASP A 101 15.08 10.06 15.98
N GLU A 102 14.88 11.35 16.25
CA GLU A 102 15.59 12.50 15.70
C GLU A 102 17.12 12.24 15.82
N ILE A 103 17.74 11.65 14.78
CA ILE A 103 19.19 11.43 14.75
C ILE A 103 19.85 12.80 14.59
N LYS A 104 20.06 13.48 15.72
CA LYS A 104 20.91 14.66 15.83
C LYS A 104 22.35 14.23 15.60
N ASN A 105 22.88 14.55 14.43
CA ASN A 105 24.33 14.57 14.18
C ASN A 105 24.91 15.94 14.51
#